data_AF-A0A2U1KNR2-F1
#
_entry.id   AF-A0A2U1KNR2-F1
#
_cell.length_a   1.000
_cell.length_b   1.000
_cell.length_c   1.000
_cell.angle_alpha   90.00
_cell.angle_beta   90.00
_cell.angle_gamma   90.00
#
_symmetry.space_group_name_H-M   'P 1'
#
loop_
_entity.id
_entity.type
_entity.pdbx_description
1 polymer ?
#
loop_
_entity_poly.entity_id
_entity_poly.type
_entity_poly.pdbx_seq_one_letter_code
_entity_poly.pdbx_strand_id
1 'polypeptide(L)'
;MPPFAVTPKSSAYFSALTQEIDKKLHKAIGSPNQRRDLLQALFADVALEVDDRARDIILGREDAASNSSIEVKVPMCFYDVLAGYFSLEPENGKPILTLIVQLWSQPFASHIFALLFHKWLFEVQLDSADVLLRYSSALVQGATNVFWIDIQTNTTHFQSVFTYLLMDVALVPDKLKKIPLQTQRDLFFLLSRFIFLYNQVDKLETFLKNFPEFPNAFLVGGPADIFVIELSDQVKSNELSIS
;
A
#
# COMPACT_ATOMS: atom_id res chain seq x y z
N MET A 1 -2.23 -7.33 -12.67
CA MET A 1 -3.50 -8.02 -12.37
C MET A 1 -4.50 -7.69 -13.46
N PRO A 2 -5.28 -8.63 -14.01
CA PRO A 2 -6.31 -8.30 -15.00
C PRO A 2 -7.33 -7.33 -14.39
N PRO A 3 -7.90 -6.40 -15.18
CA PRO A 3 -8.86 -5.43 -14.66
C PRO A 3 -10.08 -6.15 -14.09
N PHE A 4 -10.51 -5.75 -12.88
CA PHE A 4 -11.75 -6.22 -12.29
C PHE A 4 -12.90 -5.79 -13.21
N ALA A 5 -13.58 -6.73 -13.86
CA ALA A 5 -14.81 -6.42 -14.57
C ALA A 5 -15.88 -6.12 -13.52
N VAL A 6 -16.27 -4.85 -13.38
CA VAL A 6 -17.28 -4.43 -12.40
C VAL A 6 -18.63 -4.95 -12.86
N THR A 7 -19.07 -6.06 -12.25
CA THR A 7 -20.43 -6.57 -12.39
C THR A 7 -21.35 -5.87 -11.36
N PRO A 8 -22.69 -5.86 -11.57
CA PRO A 8 -23.62 -5.30 -10.58
C PRO A 8 -23.48 -5.96 -9.19
N LYS A 9 -23.23 -7.28 -9.16
CA LYS A 9 -23.00 -8.03 -7.91
C LYS A 9 -21.70 -7.62 -7.22
N SER A 10 -20.59 -7.53 -7.96
CA SER A 10 -19.31 -7.10 -7.39
C SER A 10 -19.39 -5.66 -6.89
N SER A 11 -20.06 -4.77 -7.63
CA SER A 11 -20.31 -3.38 -7.21
C SER A 11 -21.08 -3.31 -5.89
N ALA A 12 -22.17 -4.06 -5.74
CA ALA A 12 -22.91 -4.13 -4.48
C ALA A 12 -22.05 -4.66 -3.31
N TYR A 13 -21.21 -5.65 -3.59
CA TYR A 13 -20.27 -6.19 -2.61
C TYR A 13 -19.23 -5.15 -2.15
N PHE A 14 -18.62 -4.42 -3.10
CA PHE A 14 -17.70 -3.33 -2.80
C PHE A 14 -18.37 -2.19 -2.02
N SER A 15 -19.61 -1.85 -2.36
CA SER A 15 -20.38 -0.85 -1.61
C SER A 15 -20.61 -1.29 -0.16
N ALA A 16 -20.92 -2.57 0.07
CA ALA A 16 -21.11 -3.10 1.42
C ALA A 16 -19.81 -3.09 2.24
N LEU A 17 -18.69 -3.50 1.64
CA LEU A 17 -17.36 -3.43 2.28
C LEU A 17 -16.97 -1.98 2.63
N THR A 18 -17.19 -1.06 1.69
CA THR A 18 -16.91 0.37 1.90
C THR A 18 -17.76 0.92 3.05
N GLN A 19 -19.04 0.55 3.13
CA GLN A 19 -19.92 0.97 4.23
C GLN A 19 -19.48 0.40 5.59
N GLU A 20 -18.92 -0.81 5.63
CA GLU A 20 -18.41 -1.39 6.87
C GLU A 20 -17.17 -0.65 7.38
N ILE A 21 -16.25 -0.30 6.47
CA ILE A 21 -15.08 0.54 6.79
C ILE A 21 -15.54 1.91 7.30
N ASP A 22 -16.50 2.53 6.61
CA ASP A 22 -17.09 3.82 7.00
C ASP A 22 -17.64 3.79 8.43
N LYS A 23 -18.46 2.77 8.76
CA LYS A 23 -19.02 2.59 10.11
C LYS A 23 -17.94 2.45 11.17
N LYS A 24 -16.89 1.66 10.90
CA LYS A 24 -15.77 1.44 11.83
C LYS A 24 -14.97 2.72 12.07
N LEU A 25 -14.73 3.51 11.02
CA LEU A 25 -14.04 4.80 11.14
C LEU A 25 -14.87 5.83 11.91
N HIS A 26 -16.17 5.96 11.63
CA HIS A 26 -17.07 6.82 12.40
C HIS A 26 -17.10 6.43 13.89
N LYS A 27 -17.15 5.13 14.19
CA LYS A 27 -17.06 4.63 15.56
C LYS A 27 -15.74 5.02 16.24
N ALA A 28 -14.61 4.93 15.53
CA ALA A 28 -13.30 5.33 16.05
C ALA A 28 -13.20 6.85 16.31
N ILE A 29 -13.82 7.67 15.46
CA ILE A 29 -13.92 9.13 15.67
C ILE A 29 -14.72 9.43 16.94
N GLY A 30 -15.91 8.82 17.05
CA GLY A 30 -16.86 9.03 18.15
C GLY A 30 -16.44 8.45 19.51
N SER A 31 -15.47 7.54 19.54
CA SER A 31 -15.02 6.86 20.77
C SER A 31 -13.53 7.09 21.07
N PRO A 32 -13.12 8.27 21.56
CA PRO A 32 -11.71 8.59 21.80
C PRO A 32 -10.95 7.56 22.65
N ASN A 33 -11.58 7.03 23.69
CA ASN A 33 -10.97 6.10 24.64
C ASN A 33 -10.68 4.71 24.04
N GLN A 34 -11.39 4.32 22.98
CA GLN A 34 -11.24 3.02 22.30
C GLN A 34 -10.65 3.16 20.89
N ARG A 35 -10.29 4.39 20.50
CA ARG A 35 -9.95 4.73 19.12
C ARG A 35 -8.78 3.90 18.57
N ARG A 36 -7.74 3.70 19.38
CA ARG A 36 -6.59 2.88 19.01
C ARG A 36 -7.02 1.45 18.70
N ASP A 37 -7.77 0.83 19.59
CA ASP A 37 -8.18 -0.58 19.46
C ASP A 37 -9.14 -0.76 18.28
N LEU A 38 -10.03 0.21 18.04
CA LEU A 38 -10.93 0.22 16.88
C LEU A 38 -10.17 0.34 15.57
N LEU A 39 -9.14 1.19 15.51
CA LEU A 39 -8.28 1.32 14.33
C LEU A 39 -7.41 0.08 14.11
N GLN A 40 -6.91 -0.54 15.18
CA GLN A 40 -6.18 -1.79 15.10
C GLN A 40 -7.07 -2.92 14.56
N ALA A 41 -8.32 -3.04 15.05
CA ALA A 41 -9.27 -4.01 14.55
C ALA A 41 -9.59 -3.78 13.07
N LEU A 42 -9.85 -2.52 12.68
CA LEU A 42 -10.07 -2.18 11.27
C LEU A 42 -8.87 -2.53 10.38
N PHE A 43 -7.65 -2.25 10.84
CA PHE A 43 -6.43 -2.65 10.15
C PHE A 43 -6.36 -4.17 9.95
N ALA A 44 -6.63 -4.94 11.00
CA ALA A 44 -6.65 -6.40 10.93
C ALA A 44 -7.69 -6.91 9.93
N ASP A 45 -8.91 -6.34 9.96
CA ASP A 45 -9.99 -6.73 9.05
C ASP A 45 -9.65 -6.44 7.58
N VAL A 46 -9.09 -5.26 7.29
CA VAL A 46 -8.67 -4.86 5.94
C VAL A 46 -7.48 -5.71 5.45
N ALA A 47 -6.65 -6.20 6.36
CA ALA A 47 -5.56 -7.10 6.05
C ALA A 47 -6.04 -8.55 5.81
N LEU A 48 -7.27 -8.95 6.13
CA LEU A 48 -7.67 -10.35 5.95
C LEU A 48 -7.57 -10.83 4.48
N GLU A 49 -7.21 -12.10 4.33
CA GLU A 49 -7.33 -12.79 3.06
C GLU A 49 -8.81 -12.98 2.68
N VAL A 50 -9.08 -12.85 1.39
CA VAL A 50 -10.40 -13.01 0.79
C VAL A 50 -10.68 -14.51 0.66
N ASP A 51 -11.76 -14.96 1.29
CA ASP A 51 -12.21 -16.34 1.18
C ASP A 51 -12.70 -16.70 -0.24
N ASP A 52 -12.83 -18.00 -0.51
CA ASP A 52 -13.22 -18.54 -1.82
C ASP A 52 -14.52 -17.96 -2.35
N ARG A 53 -15.50 -17.77 -1.46
CA ARG A 53 -16.82 -17.28 -1.83
C ARG A 53 -16.77 -15.80 -2.21
N ALA A 54 -16.10 -14.99 -1.41
CA ALA A 54 -15.89 -13.58 -1.70
C ALA A 54 -15.09 -13.39 -3.00
N ARG A 55 -14.08 -14.23 -3.22
CA ARG A 55 -13.27 -14.21 -4.44
C ARG A 55 -14.10 -14.51 -5.69
N ASP A 56 -15.01 -15.48 -5.65
CA ASP A 56 -15.86 -15.81 -6.80
C ASP A 56 -16.82 -14.66 -7.16
N ILE A 57 -17.33 -13.94 -6.15
CA ILE A 57 -18.13 -12.72 -6.33
C ILE A 57 -17.30 -11.60 -6.96
N ILE A 58 -16.07 -11.36 -6.46
CA ILE A 58 -15.16 -10.32 -6.95
C ILE A 58 -14.74 -10.59 -8.40
N LEU A 59 -14.46 -11.84 -8.75
CA LEU A 59 -14.00 -12.23 -10.08
C LEU A 59 -15.15 -12.46 -11.08
N GLY A 60 -16.42 -12.38 -10.63
CA GLY A 60 -17.59 -12.63 -11.47
C GLY A 60 -17.63 -14.04 -12.07
N ARG A 61 -17.01 -15.03 -11.41
CA ARG A 61 -16.83 -16.40 -11.92
C ARG A 61 -18.07 -17.30 -11.79
N GLU A 62 -19.18 -16.80 -11.26
CA GLU A 62 -20.40 -17.61 -11.06
C GLU A 62 -21.06 -18.09 -12.37
N ASP A 63 -20.83 -17.42 -13.52
CA ASP A 63 -21.48 -17.75 -14.80
C ASP A 63 -20.61 -18.56 -15.77
N ALA A 64 -19.35 -18.86 -15.42
CA ALA A 64 -18.45 -19.62 -16.26
C ALA A 64 -18.41 -21.08 -15.79
N ALA A 65 -19.09 -21.96 -16.55
CA ALA A 65 -18.95 -23.41 -16.41
C ALA A 65 -17.47 -23.77 -16.27
N SER A 66 -17.16 -24.39 -15.13
CA SER A 66 -15.86 -24.81 -14.64
C SER A 66 -14.89 -25.27 -15.73
N ASN A 67 -13.91 -24.44 -16.06
CA ASN A 67 -12.65 -24.91 -16.63
C ASN A 67 -11.62 -24.92 -15.51
N SER A 68 -11.46 -26.09 -14.89
CA SER A 68 -10.45 -26.39 -13.89
C SER A 68 -9.06 -26.42 -14.54
N SER A 69 -8.49 -25.27 -14.84
CA SER A 69 -7.04 -25.14 -14.81
C SER A 69 -6.63 -24.99 -13.35
N ILE A 70 -5.60 -25.74 -12.94
CA ILE A 70 -4.88 -25.53 -11.69
C ILE A 70 -4.19 -24.16 -11.80
N GLU A 71 -4.96 -23.08 -11.71
CA GLU A 71 -4.42 -21.75 -11.47
C GLU A 71 -3.89 -21.81 -10.04
N VAL A 72 -2.57 -21.64 -9.89
CA VAL A 72 -1.97 -21.34 -8.60
C VAL A 72 -2.74 -20.15 -8.04
N LYS A 73 -3.58 -20.40 -7.04
CA LYS A 73 -4.46 -19.40 -6.46
C LYS A 73 -3.59 -18.42 -5.69
N VAL A 74 -3.28 -17.29 -6.32
CA VAL A 74 -2.56 -16.20 -5.66
C VAL A 74 -3.45 -15.69 -4.53
N PRO A 75 -2.98 -15.68 -3.27
CA PRO A 75 -3.72 -15.12 -2.16
C PRO A 75 -4.11 -13.67 -2.46
N MET A 76 -5.36 -13.34 -2.20
CA MET A 76 -5.93 -12.01 -2.45
C MET A 76 -6.37 -11.47 -1.10
N CYS A 77 -5.92 -10.26 -0.74
CA CYS A 77 -6.32 -9.62 0.51
C CYS A 77 -7.37 -8.53 0.24
N PHE A 78 -8.21 -8.23 1.24
CA PHE A 78 -9.25 -7.21 1.09
C PHE A 78 -8.67 -5.84 0.74
N TYR A 79 -7.52 -5.47 1.30
CA TYR A 79 -6.89 -4.20 0.96
C TYR A 79 -6.53 -4.07 -0.52
N ASP A 80 -6.03 -5.13 -1.16
CA ASP A 80 -5.56 -5.06 -2.56
C ASP A 80 -6.75 -4.92 -3.52
N VAL A 81 -7.84 -5.61 -3.16
CA VAL A 81 -9.15 -5.58 -3.82
C VAL A 81 -9.77 -4.19 -3.70
N LEU A 82 -9.82 -3.62 -2.49
CA LEU A 82 -10.38 -2.29 -2.23
C LEU A 82 -9.52 -1.19 -2.86
N ALA A 83 -8.20 -1.29 -2.81
CA ALA A 83 -7.31 -0.35 -3.47
C ALA A 83 -7.51 -0.36 -4.99
N GLY A 84 -7.71 -1.53 -5.59
CA GLY A 84 -8.10 -1.66 -7.00
C GLY A 84 -9.44 -1.00 -7.28
N TYR A 85 -10.45 -1.25 -6.45
CA TYR A 85 -11.77 -0.65 -6.58
C TYR A 85 -11.74 0.88 -6.47
N PHE A 86 -11.10 1.44 -5.44
CA PHE A 86 -10.96 2.89 -5.30
C PHE A 86 -10.12 3.51 -6.41
N SER A 87 -9.15 2.79 -6.96
CA SER A 87 -8.40 3.25 -8.14
C SER A 87 -9.28 3.36 -9.39
N LEU A 88 -10.25 2.46 -9.57
CA LEU A 88 -11.19 2.46 -10.70
C LEU A 88 -12.34 3.46 -10.50
N GLU A 89 -12.84 3.57 -9.28
CA GLU A 89 -13.92 4.48 -8.90
C GLU A 89 -13.48 5.40 -7.73
N PRO A 90 -12.66 6.43 -8.01
CA PRO A 90 -12.08 7.29 -6.98
C PRO A 90 -13.08 7.98 -6.06
N GLU A 91 -14.28 8.28 -6.56
CA GLU A 91 -15.33 8.94 -5.79
C GLU A 91 -15.79 8.10 -4.59
N ASN A 92 -15.79 6.77 -4.72
CA ASN A 92 -16.20 5.86 -3.65
C ASN A 92 -15.18 5.79 -2.50
N GLY A 93 -13.92 6.09 -2.78
CA GLY A 93 -12.86 6.17 -1.76
C GLY A 93 -12.82 7.49 -0.99
N LYS A 94 -13.33 8.60 -1.56
CA LYS A 94 -13.23 9.94 -0.96
C LYS A 94 -13.86 10.09 0.43
N PRO A 95 -15.06 9.53 0.71
CA PRO A 95 -15.64 9.60 2.06
C PRO A 95 -14.76 8.92 3.10
N ILE A 96 -14.27 7.72 2.78
CA ILE A 96 -13.35 6.96 3.65
C ILE A 96 -12.05 7.73 3.88
N LEU A 97 -11.46 8.29 2.82
CA LEU A 97 -10.26 9.11 2.92
C LEU A 97 -10.46 10.30 3.87
N THR A 98 -11.61 10.99 3.75
CA THR A 98 -11.95 12.13 4.61
C THR A 98 -11.97 11.74 6.09
N LEU A 99 -12.51 10.56 6.42
CA LEU A 99 -12.52 10.04 7.79
C LEU A 99 -11.12 9.67 8.28
N ILE A 100 -10.31 9.01 7.45
CA ILE A 100 -8.92 8.67 7.82
C ILE A 100 -8.10 9.94 8.06
N VAL A 101 -8.29 11.01 7.27
CA VAL A 101 -7.61 12.30 7.46
C VAL A 101 -7.95 12.94 8.82
N GLN A 102 -9.17 12.75 9.34
CA GLN A 102 -9.52 13.19 10.71
C GLN A 102 -8.79 12.39 11.79
N LEU A 103 -8.40 11.15 11.49
CA LEU A 103 -7.72 10.23 12.39
C LEU A 103 -6.20 10.19 12.18
N TRP A 104 -5.63 11.07 11.36
CA TRP A 104 -4.24 10.99 10.90
C TRP A 104 -3.18 10.99 12.01
N SER A 105 -3.49 11.61 13.16
CA SER A 105 -2.61 11.65 14.34
C SER A 105 -2.60 10.34 15.15
N GLN A 106 -3.45 9.38 14.79
CA GLN A 106 -3.66 8.15 15.52
C GLN A 106 -2.83 7.01 14.94
N PRO A 107 -2.43 6.03 15.78
CA PRO A 107 -1.80 4.82 15.28
C PRO A 107 -2.71 4.09 14.29
N PHE A 108 -2.12 3.29 13.39
CA PHE A 108 -2.79 2.56 12.30
C PHE A 108 -3.46 3.41 11.21
N ALA A 109 -3.74 4.70 11.41
CA ALA A 109 -4.39 5.53 10.40
C ALA A 109 -3.58 5.59 9.09
N SER A 110 -2.26 5.81 9.18
CA SER A 110 -1.36 5.77 8.03
C SER A 110 -1.23 4.37 7.40
N HIS A 111 -1.38 3.31 8.20
CA HIS A 111 -1.29 1.92 7.72
C HIS A 111 -2.53 1.60 6.89
N ILE A 112 -3.72 1.87 7.43
CA ILE A 112 -5.00 1.72 6.74
C ILE A 112 -5.01 2.57 5.46
N PHE A 113 -4.51 3.81 5.54
CA PHE A 113 -4.34 4.66 4.37
C PHE A 113 -3.47 4.01 3.29
N ALA A 114 -2.27 3.54 3.65
CA ALA A 114 -1.38 2.88 2.69
C ALA A 114 -2.02 1.64 2.06
N LEU A 115 -2.69 0.81 2.87
CA LEU A 115 -3.37 -0.40 2.40
C LEU A 115 -4.49 -0.08 1.40
N LEU A 116 -5.37 0.89 1.72
CA LEU A 116 -6.56 1.18 0.91
C LEU A 116 -6.31 2.14 -0.26
N PHE A 117 -5.31 3.03 -0.17
CA PHE A 117 -5.14 4.15 -1.11
C PHE A 117 -3.80 4.17 -1.86
N HIS A 118 -2.96 3.14 -1.74
CA HIS A 118 -1.67 3.08 -2.47
C HIS A 118 -1.82 3.18 -3.98
N LYS A 119 -2.92 2.69 -4.57
CA LYS A 119 -3.23 2.83 -6.00
C LYS A 119 -3.91 4.16 -6.31
N TRP A 120 -4.96 4.48 -5.54
CA TRP A 120 -5.79 5.69 -5.69
C TRP A 120 -4.98 6.98 -5.84
N LEU A 121 -3.93 7.15 -5.02
CA LEU A 121 -3.08 8.36 -5.01
C LEU A 121 -2.51 8.71 -6.39
N PHE A 122 -2.26 7.71 -7.25
CA PHE A 122 -1.64 7.90 -8.55
C PHE A 122 -2.65 8.02 -9.69
N GLU A 123 -3.94 7.77 -9.46
CA GLU A 123 -4.99 7.85 -10.49
C GLU A 123 -5.82 9.13 -10.40
N VAL A 124 -5.80 9.82 -9.26
CA VAL A 124 -6.51 11.09 -9.08
C VAL A 124 -5.63 12.30 -9.34
N GLN A 125 -6.27 13.43 -9.67
CA GLN A 125 -5.64 14.74 -9.62
C GLN A 125 -5.98 15.39 -8.28
N LEU A 126 -4.95 15.84 -7.55
CA LEU A 126 -5.10 16.55 -6.28
C LEU A 126 -4.94 18.05 -6.52
N ASP A 127 -5.85 18.84 -5.98
CA ASP A 127 -5.90 20.29 -6.20
C ASP A 127 -4.82 21.08 -5.45
N SER A 128 -4.11 20.44 -4.51
CA SER A 128 -3.13 21.08 -3.63
C SER A 128 -1.84 20.27 -3.51
N ALA A 129 -0.71 20.95 -3.71
CA ALA A 129 0.63 20.39 -3.52
C ALA A 129 0.87 19.96 -2.05
N ASP A 130 0.29 20.67 -1.08
CA ASP A 130 0.40 20.32 0.34
C ASP A 130 -0.36 19.04 0.67
N VAL A 131 -1.54 18.87 0.06
CA VAL A 131 -2.35 17.64 0.20
C VAL A 131 -1.62 16.47 -0.43
N LEU A 132 -1.07 16.66 -1.63
CA LEU A 132 -0.25 15.66 -2.31
C LEU A 132 0.94 15.23 -1.45
N LEU A 133 1.71 16.18 -0.92
CA LEU A 133 2.85 15.90 -0.04
C LEU A 133 2.41 15.13 1.21
N ARG A 134 1.34 15.56 1.87
CA ARG A 134 0.84 14.88 3.08
C ARG A 134 0.42 13.45 2.79
N TYR A 135 -0.30 13.21 1.70
CA TYR A 135 -0.78 11.88 1.32
C TYR A 135 0.38 11.00 0.87
N SER A 136 1.30 11.51 0.05
CA SER A 136 2.45 10.74 -0.41
C SER A 136 3.38 10.37 0.74
N SER A 137 3.66 11.28 1.68
CA SER A 137 4.46 10.98 2.88
C SER A 137 3.78 9.94 3.78
N ALA A 138 2.47 10.02 3.97
CA ALA A 138 1.75 9.03 4.76
C ALA A 138 1.66 7.66 4.09
N LEU A 139 1.63 7.60 2.76
CA LEU A 139 1.75 6.34 2.02
C LEU A 139 3.09 5.67 2.35
N VAL A 140 4.20 6.41 2.23
CA VAL A 140 5.54 5.87 2.54
C VAL A 140 5.63 5.45 4.01
N GLN A 141 5.16 6.28 4.94
CA GLN A 141 5.18 5.96 6.37
C GLN A 141 4.30 4.75 6.71
N GLY A 142 3.10 4.68 6.15
CA GLY A 142 2.18 3.56 6.33
C GLY A 142 2.76 2.26 5.78
N ALA A 143 3.26 2.30 4.53
CA ALA A 143 3.94 1.20 3.86
C ALA A 143 5.16 0.70 4.67
N THR A 144 5.99 1.62 5.17
CA THR A 144 7.12 1.29 6.05
C THR A 144 6.67 0.42 7.23
N ASN A 145 5.62 0.82 7.94
CA ASN A 145 5.19 0.08 9.12
C ASN A 145 4.56 -1.27 8.77
N VAL A 146 3.77 -1.38 7.69
CA VAL A 146 3.19 -2.67 7.29
C VAL A 146 4.24 -3.65 6.80
N PHE A 147 5.29 -3.20 6.11
CA PHE A 147 6.40 -4.08 5.72
C PHE A 147 7.23 -4.53 6.91
N TRP A 148 7.38 -3.69 7.95
CA TRP A 148 7.97 -4.13 9.22
C TRP A 148 7.12 -5.18 9.93
N ILE A 149 5.79 -5.12 9.85
CA ILE A 149 4.92 -6.18 10.37
C ILE A 149 5.25 -7.49 9.66
N ASP A 150 5.39 -7.50 8.33
CA ASP A 150 5.77 -8.70 7.57
C ASP A 150 7.11 -9.30 8.03
N ILE A 151 8.11 -8.47 8.32
CA ILE A 151 9.37 -8.94 8.92
C ILE A 151 9.12 -9.57 10.29
N GLN A 152 8.37 -8.91 11.16
CA GLN A 152 8.11 -9.36 12.53
C GLN A 152 7.30 -10.66 12.57
N THR A 153 6.38 -10.86 11.63
CA THR A 153 5.55 -12.06 11.52
C THR A 153 6.16 -13.13 10.62
N ASN A 154 7.31 -12.85 9.98
CA ASN A 154 7.94 -13.72 8.99
C ASN A 154 6.97 -14.12 7.86
N THR A 155 6.25 -13.12 7.32
CA THR A 155 5.28 -13.25 6.24
C THR A 155 5.60 -12.29 5.09
N THR A 156 4.88 -12.44 3.98
CA THR A 156 4.92 -11.54 2.82
C THR A 156 3.51 -11.04 2.47
N HIS A 157 2.72 -10.82 3.51
CA HIS A 157 1.30 -10.49 3.47
C HIS A 157 1.01 -9.20 2.70
N PHE A 158 1.94 -8.24 2.73
CA PHE A 158 1.84 -6.94 2.08
C PHE A 158 2.63 -6.87 0.76
N GLN A 159 3.00 -8.02 0.18
CA GLN A 159 3.77 -8.10 -1.05
C GLN A 159 3.12 -7.36 -2.24
N SER A 160 1.78 -7.35 -2.34
CA SER A 160 1.12 -6.65 -3.45
C SER A 160 1.29 -5.13 -3.38
N VAL A 161 1.30 -4.55 -2.17
CA VAL A 161 1.62 -3.12 -1.97
C VAL A 161 3.07 -2.85 -2.39
N PHE A 162 4.02 -3.65 -1.92
CA PHE A 162 5.43 -3.51 -2.30
C PHE A 162 5.61 -3.60 -3.81
N THR A 163 5.01 -4.63 -4.43
CA THR A 163 5.10 -4.88 -5.87
C THR A 163 4.54 -3.71 -6.66
N TYR A 164 3.39 -3.16 -6.28
CA TYR A 164 2.82 -1.99 -6.95
C TYR A 164 3.74 -0.76 -6.81
N LEU A 165 4.21 -0.47 -5.60
CA LEU A 165 5.09 0.68 -5.36
C LEU A 165 6.42 0.57 -6.12
N LEU A 166 6.96 -0.64 -6.28
CA LEU A 166 8.17 -0.85 -7.08
C LEU A 166 7.84 -0.79 -8.58
N MET A 167 6.99 -1.69 -9.06
CA MET A 167 6.81 -1.97 -10.48
C MET A 167 6.00 -0.91 -11.20
N ASP A 168 4.93 -0.42 -10.57
CA ASP A 168 3.99 0.52 -11.20
C ASP A 168 4.29 1.98 -10.83
N VAL A 169 5.06 2.24 -9.77
CA VAL A 169 5.39 3.61 -9.36
C VAL A 169 6.88 3.92 -9.54
N ALA A 170 7.78 3.26 -8.81
CA ALA A 170 9.20 3.61 -8.81
C ALA A 170 9.89 3.36 -10.16
N LEU A 171 9.50 2.30 -10.87
CA LEU A 171 10.04 1.95 -12.19
C LEU A 171 9.30 2.63 -13.36
N VAL A 172 8.29 3.46 -13.08
CA VAL A 172 7.50 4.16 -14.10
C VAL A 172 7.67 5.67 -13.91
N PRO A 173 8.58 6.32 -14.67
CA PRO A 173 8.93 7.74 -14.48
C PRO A 173 7.73 8.69 -14.47
N ASP A 174 6.71 8.42 -15.29
CA ASP A 174 5.52 9.27 -15.38
C ASP A 174 4.65 9.18 -14.11
N LYS A 175 4.59 8.02 -13.45
CA LYS A 175 3.91 7.86 -12.16
C LYS A 175 4.76 8.39 -11.02
N LEU A 176 6.08 8.17 -11.04
CA LEU A 176 7.00 8.68 -10.01
C LEU A 176 6.98 10.21 -9.93
N LYS A 177 6.94 10.90 -11.07
CA LYS A 177 6.86 12.37 -11.15
C LYS A 177 5.57 12.97 -10.58
N LYS A 178 4.53 12.15 -10.31
CA LYS A 178 3.29 12.61 -9.68
C LYS A 178 3.45 12.93 -8.20
N ILE A 179 4.50 12.45 -7.54
CA ILE A 179 4.77 12.74 -6.12
C ILE A 179 5.96 13.69 -5.95
N PRO A 180 6.03 14.46 -4.86
CA PRO A 180 7.13 15.41 -4.62
C PRO A 180 8.48 14.71 -4.55
N LEU A 181 9.54 15.38 -5.01
CA LEU A 181 10.89 14.81 -5.08
C LEU A 181 11.38 14.25 -3.72
N GLN A 182 11.04 14.92 -2.62
CA GLN A 182 11.39 14.39 -1.29
C GLN A 182 10.70 13.05 -1.01
N THR A 183 9.41 12.92 -1.33
CA THR A 183 8.71 11.65 -1.17
C THR A 183 9.20 10.58 -2.13
N GLN A 184 9.67 10.95 -3.33
CA GLN A 184 10.33 9.99 -4.23
C GLN A 184 11.56 9.39 -3.53
N ARG A 185 12.41 10.22 -2.91
CA ARG A 185 13.57 9.73 -2.16
C ARG A 185 13.17 8.82 -1.01
N ASP A 186 12.18 9.23 -0.21
CA ASP A 186 11.69 8.44 0.91
C ASP A 186 11.11 7.09 0.46
N LEU A 187 10.41 7.07 -0.69
CA LEU A 187 9.91 5.86 -1.34
C LEU A 187 11.07 4.94 -1.79
N PHE A 188 12.13 5.49 -2.37
CA PHE A 188 13.29 4.69 -2.77
C PHE A 188 14.05 4.12 -1.56
N PHE A 189 14.16 4.85 -0.46
CA PHE A 189 14.69 4.29 0.79
C PHE A 189 13.82 3.17 1.33
N LEU A 190 12.49 3.38 1.36
CA LEU A 190 11.53 2.33 1.72
C LEU A 190 11.76 1.07 0.85
N LEU A 191 11.74 1.21 -0.46
CA LEU A 191 11.89 0.06 -1.37
C LEU A 191 13.25 -0.62 -1.20
N SER A 192 14.33 0.14 -0.99
CA SER A 192 15.67 -0.39 -0.75
C SER A 192 15.71 -1.33 0.46
N ARG A 193 15.08 -0.93 1.57
CA ARG A 193 15.03 -1.72 2.82
C ARG A 193 14.32 -3.08 2.68
N PHE A 194 13.36 -3.18 1.78
CA PHE A 194 12.48 -4.35 1.70
C PHE A 194 12.61 -5.15 0.39
N ILE A 195 13.48 -4.75 -0.53
CA ILE A 195 13.62 -5.42 -1.85
C ILE A 195 14.02 -6.89 -1.74
N PHE A 196 14.83 -7.25 -0.73
CA PHE A 196 15.24 -8.63 -0.48
C PHE A 196 14.13 -9.45 0.18
N LEU A 197 13.37 -8.84 1.10
CA LEU A 197 12.23 -9.49 1.76
C LEU A 197 11.20 -9.99 0.75
N TYR A 198 10.87 -9.16 -0.24
CA TYR A 198 9.88 -9.48 -1.27
C TYR A 198 10.49 -10.11 -2.54
N ASN A 199 11.76 -10.52 -2.49
CA ASN A 199 12.46 -11.24 -3.55
C ASN A 199 12.37 -10.57 -4.94
N GLN A 200 12.61 -9.25 -5.01
CA GLN A 200 12.57 -8.47 -6.27
C GLN A 200 13.99 -8.06 -6.73
N VAL A 201 15.00 -8.87 -6.42
CA VAL A 201 16.42 -8.58 -6.73
C VAL A 201 16.71 -8.50 -8.23
N ASP A 202 15.91 -9.16 -9.06
CA ASP A 202 15.99 -9.08 -10.53
C ASP A 202 15.65 -7.68 -11.05
N LYS A 203 14.99 -6.84 -10.25
CA LYS A 203 14.67 -5.45 -10.57
C LYS A 203 15.73 -4.45 -10.12
N LEU A 204 16.75 -4.89 -9.39
CA LEU A 204 17.70 -3.99 -8.73
C LEU A 204 18.43 -3.08 -9.71
N GLU A 205 18.86 -3.60 -10.87
CA GLU A 205 19.54 -2.78 -11.88
C GLU A 205 18.64 -1.64 -12.38
N THR A 206 17.40 -1.96 -12.75
CA THR A 206 16.42 -0.97 -13.23
C THR A 206 16.03 0.00 -12.11
N PHE A 207 15.90 -0.49 -10.88
CA PHE A 207 15.63 0.32 -9.70
C PHE A 207 16.73 1.35 -9.45
N LEU A 208 18.00 0.94 -9.47
CA LEU A 208 19.15 1.86 -9.30
C LEU A 208 19.26 2.89 -10.44
N LYS A 209 18.83 2.56 -11.66
CA LYS A 209 18.79 3.51 -12.78
C LYS A 209 17.71 4.60 -12.61
N ASN A 210 16.64 4.31 -11.87
CA ASN A 210 15.53 5.24 -11.64
C ASN A 210 15.62 6.00 -10.32
N PHE A 211 16.73 5.83 -9.57
CA PHE A 211 16.92 6.50 -8.29
C PHE A 211 16.80 8.03 -8.44
N PRO A 212 15.98 8.69 -7.60
CA PRO A 212 15.81 10.14 -7.69
C PRO A 212 17.12 10.85 -7.35
N GLU A 213 17.32 12.05 -7.89
CA GLU A 213 18.51 12.85 -7.58
C GLU A 213 18.55 13.22 -6.10
N PHE A 214 19.72 13.07 -5.45
CA PHE A 214 19.95 13.47 -4.06
C PHE A 214 20.84 14.72 -4.01
N PRO A 215 20.54 15.73 -3.17
CA PRO A 215 21.33 16.96 -3.12
C PRO A 215 22.76 16.69 -2.64
N ASN A 216 22.91 15.67 -1.80
CA ASN A 216 24.18 15.27 -1.19
C ASN A 216 24.87 14.13 -1.96
N ALA A 217 24.42 13.79 -3.17
CA ALA A 217 25.02 12.72 -3.97
C ALA A 217 26.53 12.94 -4.20
N PHE A 218 26.99 14.20 -4.27
CA PHE A 218 28.41 14.51 -4.40
C PHE A 218 29.27 14.06 -3.19
N LEU A 219 28.66 13.89 -2.01
CA LEU A 219 29.34 13.46 -0.78
C LEU A 219 29.23 11.95 -0.55
N VAL A 220 28.11 11.36 -0.97
CA VAL A 220 27.73 9.99 -0.62
C VAL A 220 28.04 9.00 -1.75
N GLY A 221 28.07 9.47 -2.99
CA GLY A 221 28.23 8.65 -4.19
C GLY A 221 26.96 8.56 -5.02
N GLY A 222 26.93 7.59 -5.93
CA GLY A 222 25.81 7.35 -6.83
C GLY A 222 24.67 6.55 -6.17
N PRO A 223 23.63 6.21 -6.95
CA PRO A 223 22.50 5.40 -6.48
C PRO A 223 22.88 4.10 -5.75
N ALA A 224 23.90 3.39 -6.24
CA ALA A 224 24.36 2.15 -5.64
C ALA A 224 24.96 2.37 -4.24
N ASP A 225 25.72 3.45 -4.05
CA ASP A 225 26.33 3.79 -2.76
C ASP A 225 25.24 4.13 -1.74
N ILE A 226 24.25 4.95 -2.14
CA ILE A 226 23.10 5.31 -1.31
C ILE A 226 22.30 4.06 -0.91
N PHE A 227 22.05 3.16 -1.86
CA PHE A 227 21.38 1.88 -1.61
C PHE A 227 22.13 1.02 -0.59
N VAL A 228 23.45 0.87 -0.74
CA VAL A 228 24.28 0.08 0.18
C VAL A 228 24.30 0.67 1.58
N ILE A 229 24.35 2.01 1.70
CA ILE A 229 24.28 2.70 3.00
C ILE A 229 22.94 2.41 3.69
N GLU A 230 21.84 2.54 2.97
CA GLU A 230 20.50 2.28 3.52
C GLU A 230 20.37 0.83 4.04
N LEU A 231 20.84 -0.14 3.28
CA LEU A 231 20.87 -1.54 3.74
C LEU A 231 21.76 -1.74 4.96
N SER A 232 22.93 -1.11 4.97
CA SER A 232 23.89 -1.23 6.07
C SER A 232 23.31 -0.65 7.37
N ASP A 233 22.58 0.45 7.28
CA ASP A 233 21.94 1.08 8.43
C ASP A 233 20.76 0.25 8.95
N GLN A 234 20.01 -0.40 8.05
CA GLN A 234 18.97 -1.35 8.43
C GLN A 234 19.54 -2.54 9.23
N VAL A 235 20.66 -3.12 8.79
CA VAL A 235 21.31 -4.25 9.50
C VAL A 235 21.74 -3.82 10.91
N LYS A 236 22.40 -2.66 11.04
CA LYS A 236 22.83 -2.12 12.35
C LYS A 236 21.65 -1.87 13.29
N SER A 237 20.57 -1.29 12.77
CA SER A 237 19.36 -1.01 13.57
C SER A 237 18.70 -2.29 14.09
N ASN A 238 18.74 -3.36 13.31
CA ASN A 238 18.20 -4.65 13.71
C ASN A 238 19.09 -5.34 14.76
N GLU A 239 20.42 -5.25 14.65
CA GLU A 239 21.34 -5.79 15.66
C GLU A 239 21.19 -5.11 17.03
N LEU A 240 21.02 -3.78 17.05
CA LEU A 240 20.82 -3.01 18.29
C LEU A 240 19.45 -3.24 18.96
N SER A 241 18.49 -3.80 18.24
CA SER A 241 17.16 -4.14 18.80
C SER A 241 17.11 -5.55 19.40
N ILE A 242 18.17 -6.35 19.20
CA ILE A 242 18.30 -7.75 19.66
C ILE A 242 19.29 -7.85 20.85
N SER A 243 20.04 -6.77 21.15
CA SER A 243 20.93 -6.65 22.32
C SER A 243 20.25 -5.98 23.52
#